data_AF-B6U9X2-F1
#
_entry.id   AF-B6U9X2-F1
#
_cell.length_a   1.000
_cell.length_b   1.000
_cell.length_c   1.000
_cell.angle_alpha   90.00
_cell.angle_beta   90.00
_cell.angle_gamma   90.00
#
_symmetry.space_group_name_H-M   'P 1'
#
loop_
_entity.id
_entity.type
_entity.pdbx_description
1 polymer ?
#
loop_
_entity_poly.entity_id
_entity_poly.type
_entity_poly.pdbx_seq_one_letter_code
_entity_poly.pdbx_strand_id
1 'polypeptide(L)'
;MADPRYWDWMAVGCCTVIVVTSGSIVLGAVVACLVFIFKCIRKWWQSPRILLFRFGGVTTLRRNLSYGYRCHLCHDHMVAGEKVRTLSCDHVFHCGGGSFKCEGIDKRLLTVPMEPCPTCDQVPHPVPWFRKPPPSPPSIPSQGASAALERDFEQARRAVSDAQRKTT
;
A
#
# COMPACT_ATOMS: atom_id res chain seq x y z
N MET A 1 1.31 12.97 -80.14
CA MET A 1 2.20 12.60 -79.01
C MET A 1 1.82 13.49 -77.84
N ALA A 2 1.54 12.93 -76.66
CA ALA A 2 1.26 13.75 -75.49
C ALA A 2 2.49 14.60 -75.14
N ASP A 3 2.28 15.85 -74.73
CA ASP A 3 3.35 16.74 -74.29
C ASP A 3 4.08 16.10 -73.10
N PRO A 4 5.43 15.99 -73.08
CA PRO A 4 6.18 15.44 -71.95
C PRO A 4 5.77 16.00 -70.58
N ARG A 5 5.36 17.27 -70.54
CA ARG A 5 4.85 17.93 -69.33
C ARG A 5 3.64 17.22 -68.73
N TYR A 6 2.77 16.61 -69.54
CA TYR A 6 1.61 15.86 -69.05
C TYR A 6 2.03 14.68 -68.16
N TRP A 7 3.07 13.95 -68.56
CA TRP A 7 3.59 12.83 -67.77
C TRP A 7 4.23 13.32 -66.47
N ASP A 8 4.93 14.46 -66.50
CA ASP A 8 5.49 15.08 -65.29
C ASP A 8 4.39 15.50 -64.30
N TRP A 9 3.32 16.16 -64.78
CA TRP A 9 2.18 16.54 -63.93
C TRP A 9 1.46 15.32 -63.35
N MET A 10 1.28 14.26 -64.15
CA MET A 10 0.70 13.00 -63.67
C MET A 10 1.60 12.33 -62.63
N ALA A 11 2.92 12.34 -62.82
CA ALA A 11 3.87 11.80 -61.85
C ALA A 11 3.83 12.58 -60.52
N VAL A 12 3.83 13.92 -60.56
CA VAL A 12 3.70 14.77 -59.37
C VAL A 12 2.35 14.56 -58.68
N GLY A 13 1.25 14.49 -59.44
CA GLY A 13 -0.08 14.19 -58.92
C GLY A 13 -0.14 12.82 -58.23
N CYS A 14 0.40 11.77 -58.86
CA CYS A 14 0.47 10.44 -58.25
C CYS A 14 1.33 10.45 -56.98
N CYS A 15 2.51 11.07 -57.01
CA CYS A 15 3.40 11.16 -55.85
C CYS A 15 2.74 11.90 -54.67
N THR A 16 2.08 13.02 -54.94
CA THR A 16 1.39 13.79 -53.89
C THR A 16 0.24 13.00 -53.27
N VAL A 17 -0.58 12.31 -54.07
CA VAL A 17 -1.66 11.45 -53.55
C VAL A 17 -1.10 10.31 -52.71
N ILE A 18 -0.02 9.65 -53.14
CA ILE A 18 0.63 8.56 -52.39
C ILE A 18 1.16 9.09 -51.05
N VAL A 19 1.84 10.25 -51.04
CA VAL A 19 2.39 10.84 -49.81
C VAL A 19 1.28 11.26 -48.84
N VAL A 20 0.20 11.86 -49.34
CA VAL A 20 -0.93 12.31 -48.49
C VAL A 20 -1.70 11.12 -47.91
N THR A 21 -1.97 10.09 -48.73
CA THR A 21 -2.69 8.90 -48.29
C THR A 21 -1.86 8.08 -47.31
N SER A 22 -0.59 7.81 -47.61
CA SER A 22 0.31 7.10 -46.70
C SER A 22 0.53 7.88 -45.40
N GLY A 23 0.74 9.20 -45.46
CA GLY A 23 0.85 10.06 -44.29
C GLY A 23 -0.40 10.03 -43.41
N SER A 24 -1.59 10.05 -44.03
CA SER A 24 -2.88 9.98 -43.33
C SER A 24 -3.11 8.61 -42.68
N ILE A 25 -2.72 7.53 -43.35
CA ILE A 25 -2.77 6.16 -42.79
C ILE A 25 -1.83 6.04 -41.59
N VAL A 26 -0.59 6.55 -41.71
CA VAL A 26 0.38 6.53 -40.60
C VAL A 26 -0.13 7.34 -39.41
N LEU A 27 -0.63 8.56 -39.64
CA LEU A 27 -1.21 9.39 -38.58
C LEU A 27 -2.42 8.70 -37.92
N GLY A 28 -3.33 8.14 -38.72
CA GLY A 28 -4.48 7.40 -38.23
C GLY A 28 -4.08 6.19 -37.37
N ALA A 29 -3.07 5.42 -37.81
CA ALA A 29 -2.54 4.29 -37.07
C ALA A 29 -1.89 4.72 -35.75
N VAL A 30 -1.14 5.82 -35.74
CA VAL A 30 -0.54 6.39 -34.51
C VAL A 30 -1.63 6.83 -33.54
N VAL A 31 -2.65 7.57 -34.00
CA VAL A 31 -3.77 8.00 -33.15
C VAL A 31 -4.54 6.81 -32.59
N ALA A 32 -4.87 5.82 -33.43
CA ALA A 32 -5.53 4.59 -32.99
C ALA A 32 -4.70 3.84 -31.94
N CYS A 33 -3.39 3.74 -32.15
CA CYS A 33 -2.45 3.15 -31.19
C CYS A 33 -2.46 3.91 -29.86
N LEU A 34 -2.34 5.25 -29.87
CA LEU A 34 -2.39 6.07 -28.65
C LEU A 34 -3.71 5.91 -27.89
N VAL A 35 -4.85 5.87 -28.59
CA VAL A 35 -6.17 5.65 -27.99
C VAL A 35 -6.25 4.24 -27.37
N PHE A 36 -5.73 3.22 -28.05
CA PHE A 36 -5.68 1.86 -27.53
C PHE A 36 -4.80 1.75 -26.28
N ILE A 37 -3.60 2.34 -26.31
CA ILE A 37 -2.69 2.43 -25.17
C ILE A 37 -3.36 3.16 -24.01
N PHE A 38 -4.03 4.30 -24.26
CA PHE A 38 -4.77 5.02 -23.23
C PHE A 38 -5.89 4.16 -22.61
N LYS A 39 -6.65 3.42 -23.41
CA LYS A 39 -7.66 2.49 -22.90
C LYS A 39 -7.05 1.34 -22.10
N CYS A 40 -5.93 0.79 -22.53
CA CYS A 40 -5.20 -0.23 -21.80
C CYS A 40 -4.68 0.30 -20.47
N ILE A 41 -4.07 1.49 -20.46
CA ILE A 41 -3.62 2.18 -19.24
C ILE A 41 -4.79 2.41 -18.30
N ARG A 42 -5.95 2.90 -18.79
CA ARG A 42 -7.14 3.09 -17.95
C ARG A 42 -7.65 1.80 -17.33
N LYS A 43 -7.77 0.73 -18.13
CA LYS A 43 -8.17 -0.60 -17.62
C LYS A 43 -7.17 -1.15 -16.61
N TRP A 44 -5.88 -0.99 -16.89
CA TRP A 44 -4.80 -1.41 -16.00
C TRP A 44 -4.79 -0.58 -14.70
N TRP A 45 -5.06 0.72 -14.78
CA TRP A 45 -5.23 1.62 -13.63
C TRP A 45 -6.42 1.23 -12.75
N GLN A 46 -7.50 0.74 -13.36
CA GLN A 46 -8.65 0.19 -12.64
C GLN A 46 -8.42 -1.23 -12.11
N SER A 47 -7.27 -1.86 -12.41
CA SER A 47 -7.02 -3.22 -11.95
C SER A 47 -6.80 -3.25 -10.42
N PRO A 48 -7.34 -4.28 -9.73
CA PRO A 48 -7.13 -4.53 -8.31
C PRO A 48 -5.66 -4.45 -7.88
N ARG A 49 -4.76 -4.98 -8.72
CA ARG A 49 -3.32 -5.04 -8.43
C ARG A 49 -2.70 -3.65 -8.34
N ILE A 50 -3.00 -2.76 -9.29
CA ILE A 50 -2.44 -1.41 -9.29
C ILE A 50 -3.03 -0.56 -8.18
N LEU A 51 -4.34 -0.70 -7.90
CA LEU A 51 -4.95 -0.08 -6.72
C LEU A 51 -4.22 -0.50 -5.45
N LEU A 52 -3.96 -1.80 -5.26
CA LEU A 52 -3.21 -2.29 -4.09
C LEU A 52 -1.78 -1.78 -4.05
N PHE A 53 -1.06 -1.77 -5.17
CA PHE A 53 0.31 -1.25 -5.26
C PHE A 53 0.38 0.24 -4.91
N ARG A 54 -0.63 1.04 -5.28
CA ARG A 54 -0.65 2.49 -5.01
C ARG A 54 -0.67 2.83 -3.52
N PHE A 55 -1.27 2.01 -2.67
CA PHE A 55 -1.25 2.32 -1.24
C PHE A 55 0.11 2.11 -0.58
N GLY A 56 1.06 1.41 -1.23
CA GLY A 56 2.33 1.07 -0.60
C GLY A 56 2.12 0.45 0.78
N GLY A 57 3.12 0.56 1.65
CA GLY A 57 2.95 0.26 3.08
C GLY A 57 2.80 -1.22 3.45
N VAL A 58 2.84 -2.15 2.49
CA VAL A 58 2.93 -3.58 2.80
C VAL A 58 4.35 -3.87 3.27
N THR A 59 4.51 -4.14 4.56
CA THR A 59 5.78 -4.50 5.17
C THR A 59 5.63 -5.83 5.89
N THR A 60 6.69 -6.64 5.90
CA THR A 60 6.77 -7.79 6.78
C THR A 60 7.33 -7.33 8.12
N LEU A 61 6.62 -7.63 9.22
CA LEU A 61 7.15 -7.37 10.55
C LEU A 61 8.43 -8.16 10.74
N ARG A 62 9.55 -7.48 11.03
CA ARG A 62 10.80 -8.17 11.42
C ARG A 62 10.82 -8.57 12.89
N ARG A 63 9.97 -7.96 13.71
CA ARG A 63 9.88 -8.16 15.17
C ARG A 63 8.41 -8.09 15.57
N ASN A 64 8.05 -8.78 16.66
CA ASN A 64 6.73 -8.66 17.25
C ASN A 64 6.48 -7.20 17.66
N LEU A 65 5.34 -6.62 17.28
CA LEU A 65 4.91 -5.33 17.81
C LEU A 65 4.24 -5.58 19.16
N SER A 66 5.03 -5.64 20.24
CA SER A 66 4.58 -6.28 21.47
C SER A 66 3.61 -5.47 22.35
N TYR A 67 3.33 -4.17 22.14
CA TYR A 67 2.46 -3.47 23.12
C TYR A 67 1.70 -2.20 22.66
N GLY A 68 1.30 -2.08 21.40
CA GLY A 68 0.49 -0.90 21.02
C GLY A 68 -0.05 -0.90 19.60
N TYR A 69 0.59 -1.64 18.70
CA TYR A 69 0.08 -1.84 17.36
C TYR A 69 -0.71 -3.14 17.30
N ARG A 70 -2.01 -3.03 17.60
CA ARG A 70 -2.99 -4.06 17.29
C ARG A 70 -3.57 -3.80 15.91
N CYS A 71 -3.97 -4.85 15.23
CA CYS A 71 -4.72 -4.70 13.99
C CYS A 71 -6.02 -3.95 14.31
N HIS A 72 -6.30 -2.83 13.64
CA HIS A 72 -7.54 -2.08 13.91
C HIS A 72 -8.81 -2.80 13.40
N LEU A 73 -8.67 -3.89 12.64
CA LEU A 73 -9.79 -4.73 12.21
C LEU A 73 -10.13 -5.85 13.20
N CYS A 74 -9.13 -6.62 13.66
CA CYS A 74 -9.37 -7.77 14.55
C CYS A 74 -8.92 -7.56 15.99
N HIS A 75 -8.27 -6.43 16.29
CA HIS A 75 -7.66 -6.11 17.58
C HIS A 75 -6.62 -7.13 18.09
N ASP A 76 -6.18 -8.07 17.26
CA ASP A 76 -5.11 -9.00 17.60
C ASP A 76 -3.73 -8.32 17.54
N HIS A 77 -2.80 -8.94 18.27
CA HIS A 77 -1.39 -8.59 18.23
C HIS A 77 -0.75 -9.02 16.90
N MET A 78 0.14 -8.17 16.37
CA MET A 78 0.89 -8.48 15.16
C MET A 78 2.22 -9.16 15.50
N VAL A 79 2.44 -10.32 14.90
CA VAL A 79 3.60 -11.19 15.16
C VAL A 79 4.67 -10.99 14.07
N ALA A 80 5.92 -11.22 14.43
CA ALA A 80 7.04 -11.25 13.51
C ALA A 80 6.77 -12.23 12.36
N GLY A 81 7.09 -11.82 11.14
CA GLY A 81 6.85 -12.57 9.91
C GLY A 81 5.50 -12.27 9.26
N GLU A 82 4.54 -11.69 9.97
CA GLU A 82 3.26 -11.31 9.38
C GLU A 82 3.40 -10.13 8.42
N LYS A 83 2.62 -10.16 7.34
CA LYS A 83 2.49 -9.02 6.43
C LYS A 83 1.49 -8.04 7.04
N VAL A 84 1.90 -6.79 7.17
CA VAL A 84 1.03 -5.71 7.62
C VAL A 84 0.97 -4.62 6.58
N ARG A 85 -0.15 -3.92 6.55
CA ARG A 85 -0.36 -2.74 5.71
C ARG A 85 -0.56 -1.53 6.59
N THR A 86 0.26 -0.50 6.40
CA THR A 86 0.08 0.81 7.03
C THR A 86 -0.65 1.73 6.06
N LEU A 87 -1.75 2.35 6.50
CA LEU A 87 -2.49 3.35 5.73
C LEU A 87 -1.94 4.76 5.97
N SER A 88 -2.40 5.74 5.18
CA SER A 88 -2.00 7.15 5.32
C SER A 88 -2.38 7.78 6.66
N CYS A 89 -3.36 7.21 7.37
CA CYS A 89 -3.76 7.60 8.72
C CYS A 89 -2.91 6.93 9.81
N ASP A 90 -1.77 6.32 9.44
CA ASP A 90 -0.84 5.60 10.32
C ASP A 90 -1.43 4.39 11.07
N HIS A 91 -2.70 4.02 10.79
CA HIS A 91 -3.28 2.77 11.25
C HIS A 91 -2.65 1.58 10.51
N VAL A 92 -2.38 0.53 11.28
CA VAL A 92 -1.75 -0.71 10.79
C VAL A 92 -2.77 -1.86 10.84
N PHE A 93 -2.81 -2.65 9.77
CA PHE A 93 -3.73 -3.77 9.56
C PHE A 93 -2.97 -5.02 9.09
N HIS A 94 -3.51 -6.22 9.31
CA HIS A 94 -3.00 -7.41 8.64
C HIS A 94 -3.22 -7.33 7.12
N CYS A 95 -2.25 -7.81 6.35
CA CYS A 95 -2.28 -7.88 4.89
C CYS A 95 -2.50 -9.33 4.44
N GLY A 96 -3.52 -9.55 3.60
CA GLY A 96 -3.95 -10.86 3.13
C GLY A 96 -4.52 -11.79 4.21
N GLY A 97 -5.30 -12.79 3.80
CA GLY A 97 -5.89 -13.80 4.68
C GLY A 97 -4.89 -14.79 5.31
N GLY A 98 -3.64 -14.37 5.52
CA GLY A 98 -2.62 -15.15 6.24
C GLY A 98 -2.82 -15.14 7.75
N SER A 99 -3.54 -14.15 8.28
CA SER A 99 -4.13 -14.24 9.62
C SER A 99 -5.45 -15.00 9.49
N PHE A 100 -5.56 -16.17 10.12
CA PHE A 100 -6.83 -16.91 10.20
C PHE A 100 -7.97 -16.06 10.78
N LYS A 101 -7.62 -15.00 11.54
CA LYS A 101 -8.56 -14.11 12.22
C LYS A 101 -8.89 -12.83 11.43
N CYS A 102 -8.11 -12.49 10.41
CA CYS A 102 -8.28 -11.24 9.68
C CYS A 102 -8.16 -11.48 8.18
N GLU A 103 -9.27 -11.27 7.47
CA GLU A 103 -9.34 -11.33 6.00
C GLU A 103 -8.44 -10.27 5.31
N GLY A 104 -7.86 -9.37 6.12
CA GLY A 104 -6.96 -8.32 5.72
C GLY A 104 -7.71 -7.10 5.18
N ILE A 105 -7.09 -5.92 5.32
CA ILE A 105 -7.66 -4.67 4.81
C ILE A 105 -7.73 -4.64 3.27
N ASP A 106 -6.96 -5.52 2.59
CA ASP A 106 -6.84 -5.55 1.14
C ASP A 106 -8.17 -5.76 0.42
N LYS A 107 -9.05 -6.65 0.92
CA LYS A 107 -10.36 -6.87 0.27
C LYS A 107 -11.25 -5.63 0.31
N ARG A 108 -11.21 -4.89 1.41
CA ARG A 108 -11.95 -3.61 1.55
C ARG A 108 -11.38 -2.54 0.63
N LEU A 109 -10.06 -2.40 0.56
CA LEU A 109 -9.38 -1.44 -0.33
C LEU A 109 -9.53 -1.76 -1.82
N LEU A 110 -9.80 -3.03 -2.16
CA LEU A 110 -10.10 -3.45 -3.52
C LEU A 110 -11.51 -3.07 -3.99
N THR A 111 -12.40 -2.73 -3.05
CA THR A 111 -13.77 -2.32 -3.39
C THR A 111 -13.76 -0.88 -3.90
N VAL A 112 -14.51 -0.60 -4.97
CA VAL A 112 -14.68 0.75 -5.54
C VAL A 112 -16.13 1.18 -5.30
N PRO A 113 -16.39 2.36 -4.70
CA PRO A 113 -15.43 3.36 -4.22
C PRO A 113 -14.63 2.86 -3.01
N MET A 114 -13.43 3.43 -2.82
CA MET A 114 -12.54 3.05 -1.72
C MET A 114 -13.22 3.32 -0.38
N GLU A 115 -13.34 2.29 0.45
CA GLU A 115 -13.92 2.45 1.78
C GLU A 115 -13.02 3.33 2.66
N PRO A 116 -13.61 4.24 3.46
CA PRO A 116 -12.85 5.00 4.43
C PRO A 116 -12.22 4.09 5.49
N CYS A 117 -11.21 4.59 6.19
CA CYS A 117 -10.61 3.87 7.29
C CYS A 117 -11.68 3.56 8.35
N PRO A 118 -11.90 2.29 8.74
CA PRO A 118 -12.96 1.94 9.70
C PRO A 118 -12.74 2.52 11.10
N THR A 119 -11.54 3.05 11.37
CA THR A 119 -11.18 3.64 12.67
C THR A 119 -11.43 5.15 12.74
N CYS A 120 -11.16 5.88 11.65
CA CYS A 120 -11.18 7.35 11.66
C CYS A 120 -12.01 7.97 10.53
N ASP A 121 -12.67 7.16 9.73
CA ASP A 121 -13.44 7.53 8.54
C ASP A 121 -12.68 8.35 7.48
N GLN A 122 -11.36 8.48 7.62
CA GLN A 122 -10.52 9.14 6.64
C GLN A 122 -10.33 8.24 5.43
N VAL A 123 -10.46 8.81 4.22
CA VAL A 123 -10.12 8.10 2.99
C VAL A 123 -8.61 7.80 3.01
N PRO A 124 -8.20 6.52 2.93
CA PRO A 124 -6.79 6.19 2.86
C PRO A 124 -6.21 6.68 1.53
N HIS A 125 -5.12 7.44 1.60
CA HIS A 125 -4.42 7.95 0.43
C HIS A 125 -3.29 6.99 0.01
N PRO A 126 -2.93 6.95 -1.30
CA PRO A 126 -1.73 6.29 -1.78
C PRO A 126 -0.49 6.74 -0.98
N VAL A 127 0.10 5.84 -0.20
CA VAL A 127 1.32 6.12 0.56
C VAL A 127 2.52 5.59 -0.25
N PRO A 128 3.64 6.32 -0.34
CA PRO A 128 4.81 5.79 -1.03
C PRO A 128 5.28 4.48 -0.40
N TRP A 129 5.59 3.48 -1.23
CA TRP A 129 6.01 2.15 -0.80
C TRP A 129 7.29 2.13 0.05
N PHE A 130 8.09 3.20 0.00
CA PHE A 130 9.33 3.36 0.75
C PHE A 130 9.17 4.04 2.12
N ARG A 131 7.94 4.39 2.55
CA ARG A 131 7.77 4.87 3.93
C ARG A 131 8.16 3.75 4.89
N LYS A 132 9.12 4.05 5.77
CA LYS A 132 9.34 3.24 6.97
C LYS A 132 8.04 3.27 7.78
N PRO A 133 7.63 2.14 8.40
CA PRO A 133 6.56 2.16 9.39
C PRO A 133 6.82 3.29 10.40
N PRO A 134 5.76 3.86 11.03
CA PRO A 134 5.96 4.80 12.12
C PRO A 134 6.97 4.19 13.10
N PRO A 135 7.92 5.00 13.62
CA PRO A 135 8.89 4.51 14.57
C PRO A 135 8.13 3.81 15.70
N SER A 136 8.57 2.60 16.05
CA SER A 136 8.07 1.91 17.23
C SER A 136 8.08 2.92 18.38
N PRO A 137 6.98 3.11 19.14
CA PRO A 137 7.08 3.86 20.37
C PRO A 137 8.21 3.23 21.18
N PRO A 138 8.98 4.03 21.92
CA PRO A 138 10.14 3.55 22.66
C PRO A 138 9.73 2.27 23.37
N SER A 139 10.47 1.20 23.10
CA SER A 139 10.27 -0.07 23.79
C SER A 139 10.27 0.24 25.27
N ILE A 140 9.09 0.17 25.89
CA ILE A 140 8.98 0.16 27.34
C ILE A 140 9.95 -0.96 27.78
N PRO A 141 10.89 -0.70 28.70
CA PRO A 141 11.90 -1.68 29.06
C PRO A 141 11.23 -3.02 29.33
N SER A 142 11.68 -4.02 28.58
CA SER A 142 11.24 -5.41 28.59
C SER A 142 10.82 -5.86 30.00
N GLN A 143 9.76 -6.68 30.08
CA GLN A 143 9.11 -7.24 31.28
C GLN A 143 10.05 -7.68 32.42
N GLY A 144 11.34 -7.87 32.19
CA GLY A 144 12.36 -8.00 33.22
C GLY A 144 12.43 -6.80 34.19
N ALA A 145 12.22 -5.57 33.73
CA ALA A 145 12.19 -4.39 34.61
C ALA A 145 10.92 -4.36 35.48
N SER A 146 9.77 -4.72 34.91
CA SER A 146 8.50 -4.81 35.64
C SER A 146 8.52 -5.95 36.67
N ALA A 147 9.03 -7.14 36.27
CA ALA A 147 9.17 -8.28 37.18
C ALA A 147 10.25 -8.07 38.24
N ALA A 148 11.28 -7.26 37.96
CA ALA A 148 12.25 -6.82 38.96
C ALA A 148 11.62 -5.82 39.94
N LEU A 149 10.86 -4.84 39.45
CA LEU A 149 10.15 -3.86 40.28
C LEU A 149 9.06 -4.52 41.15
N GLU A 150 8.31 -5.49 40.60
CA GLU A 150 7.35 -6.30 41.37
C GLU A 150 8.06 -7.14 42.43
N ARG A 151 9.21 -7.75 42.11
CA ARG A 151 10.02 -8.45 43.11
C ARG A 151 10.51 -7.52 44.20
N ASP A 152 10.99 -6.33 43.85
CA ASP A 152 11.44 -5.33 44.82
C ASP A 152 10.28 -4.84 45.70
N PHE A 153 9.09 -4.60 45.13
CA PHE A 153 7.88 -4.24 45.88
C PHE A 153 7.43 -5.36 46.82
N GLU A 154 7.42 -6.60 46.34
CA GLU A 154 7.03 -7.77 47.11
C GLU A 154 8.04 -8.03 48.25
N GLN A 155 9.33 -7.83 47.99
CA GLN A 155 10.39 -7.97 48.98
C GLN A 155 10.34 -6.84 50.03
N ALA A 156 10.05 -5.60 49.62
CA ALA A 156 9.80 -4.49 50.54
C ALA A 156 8.57 -4.74 51.41
N ARG A 157 7.47 -5.24 50.83
CA ARG A 157 6.24 -5.59 51.56
C ARG A 157 6.52 -6.66 52.63
N ARG A 158 7.28 -7.70 52.30
CA ARG A 158 7.66 -8.76 53.26
C ARG A 158 8.53 -8.23 54.39
N ALA A 159 9.49 -7.37 54.08
CA ALA A 159 10.34 -6.75 55.10
C ALA A 159 9.53 -5.91 56.10
N VAL A 160 8.51 -5.19 55.62
CA VAL A 160 7.60 -4.43 56.49
C VAL A 160 6.75 -5.37 57.38
N SER A 161 6.20 -6.45 56.83
CA SER A 161 5.43 -7.41 57.63
C SER A 161 6.26 -8.13 58.70
N ASP A 162 7.51 -8.46 58.39
CA ASP A 162 8.43 -9.10 59.34
C ASP A 162 8.87 -8.14 60.45
N ALA A 163 9.02 -6.85 60.14
CA ALA A 163 9.29 -5.81 61.13
C ALA A 163 8.10 -5.63 62.10
N GLN A 164 6.86 -5.62 61.61
CA GLN A 164 5.67 -5.52 62.45
C GLN A 164 5.50 -6.73 63.39
N ARG A 165 5.88 -7.94 62.95
CA ARG A 165 5.77 -9.15 63.77
C ARG A 165 6.78 -9.20 64.92
N LYS A 166 7.92 -8.50 64.81
CA LYS A 166 8.94 -8.45 65.86
C LYS A 166 8.66 -7.41 66.95
N THR A 167 7.73 -6.48 66.70
CA THR A 167 7.34 -5.43 67.65
C THR A 167 6.16 -5.79 68.55
N THR A 168 5.54 -6.95 68.32
CA THR A 168 4.51 -7.56 69.18
C THR A 168 5.11 -8.72 69.96
#